data_AF-A0A7X5JCR1-F1
#
_entry.id   AF-A0A7X5JCR1-F1
#
_cell.length_a   1.000
_cell.length_b   1.000
_cell.length_c   1.000
_cell.angle_alpha   90.00
_cell.angle_beta   90.00
_cell.angle_gamma   90.00
#
_symmetry.space_group_name_H-M   'P 1'
#
loop_
_entity.id
_entity.type
_entity.pdbx_description
1 polymer ?
#
loop_
_entity_poly.entity_id
_entity_poly.type
_entity_poly.pdbx_seq_one_letter_code
_entity_poly.pdbx_strand_id
1 'polypeptide(L)'
;MAITKQFKDQLIKILFGHSTVPRGLFELNEYFRKKGFINFEEKKEDGLFIAVSTNFQYGSIVAHGKNQEELDKNIKDAILTSFEIPSSYVKEANIIKQGTRQNAYALA
;
A
#
# COMPACT_ATOMS: atom_id res chain seq x y z
N MET A 1 11.80 12.35 28.22
CA MET A 1 12.62 12.53 26.99
C MET A 1 13.59 11.36 26.89
N ALA A 2 13.72 10.70 25.71
CA ALA A 2 14.97 10.15 25.14
C ALA A 2 14.83 8.84 24.32
N ILE A 3 13.76 8.05 24.44
CA ILE A 3 13.68 6.74 23.72
C ILE A 3 13.06 6.89 22.32
N THR A 4 12.12 7.81 22.13
CA THR A 4 11.45 8.03 20.83
C THR A 4 12.30 8.78 19.80
N LYS A 5 13.39 9.44 20.21
CA LYS A 5 14.27 10.18 19.28
C LYS A 5 15.29 9.28 18.58
N GLN A 6 15.80 8.23 19.24
CA GLN A 6 16.91 7.44 18.72
C GLN A 6 16.50 6.41 17.64
N PHE A 7 15.27 5.90 17.68
CA PHE A 7 14.80 4.98 16.64
C PHE A 7 14.48 5.69 15.31
N LYS A 8 13.95 6.92 15.39
CA LYS A 8 13.75 7.76 14.20
C LYS A 8 15.08 8.13 13.55
N ASP A 9 16.09 8.50 14.32
CA ASP A 9 17.38 8.94 13.77
C ASP A 9 18.16 7.81 13.06
N GLN A 10 18.01 6.55 13.48
CA GLN A 10 18.60 5.42 12.77
C GLN A 10 17.85 5.06 11.47
N LEU A 11 16.52 5.20 11.43
CA LEU A 11 15.74 5.05 10.20
C LEU A 11 16.04 6.16 9.19
N ILE A 12 16.18 7.40 9.68
CA ILE A 12 16.46 8.58 8.84
C ILE A 12 17.87 8.49 8.23
N LYS A 13 18.88 7.99 8.97
CA LYS A 13 20.24 7.84 8.41
C LYS A 13 20.38 6.72 7.37
N ILE A 14 19.52 5.70 7.39
CA ILE A 14 19.48 4.68 6.33
C ILE A 14 18.71 5.19 5.10
N LEU A 15 17.64 5.98 5.32
CA LEU A 15 16.83 6.58 4.25
C LEU A 15 17.53 7.70 3.46
N PHE A 16 18.43 8.46 4.07
CA PHE A 16 19.12 9.61 3.45
C PHE A 16 20.47 9.28 2.78
N GLY A 17 20.76 8.01 2.51
CA GLY A 17 21.98 7.60 1.81
C GLY A 17 21.96 7.88 0.30
N HIS A 18 20.81 7.75 -0.37
CA HIS A 18 20.72 8.00 -1.81
C HIS A 18 19.34 8.49 -2.23
N SER A 19 19.28 9.76 -2.64
CA SER A 19 18.23 10.36 -3.45
C SER A 19 18.03 9.61 -4.76
N THR A 20 17.26 8.54 -4.72
CA THR A 20 16.64 7.94 -5.89
C THR A 20 15.20 7.66 -5.53
N VAL A 21 14.27 8.23 -6.28
CA VAL A 21 12.86 7.81 -6.27
C VAL A 21 12.83 6.29 -6.10
N PRO A 22 12.08 5.74 -5.13
CA PRO A 22 12.03 4.31 -4.92
C PRO A 22 11.78 3.63 -6.26
N ARG A 23 12.67 2.74 -6.68
CA ARG A 23 12.50 1.92 -7.89
C ARG A 23 11.12 1.26 -7.91
N GLY A 24 10.60 0.94 -6.73
CA GLY A 24 9.23 0.51 -6.48
C GLY A 24 8.15 1.37 -7.14
N LEU A 25 8.26 2.70 -7.19
CA LEU A 25 7.26 3.55 -7.87
C LEU A 25 7.23 3.31 -9.38
N PHE A 26 8.39 3.08 -10.00
CA PHE A 26 8.45 2.71 -11.40
C PHE A 26 7.87 1.31 -11.64
N GLU A 27 8.19 0.36 -10.76
CA GLU A 27 7.67 -1.01 -10.83
C GLU A 27 6.17 -1.10 -10.57
N LEU A 28 5.63 -0.27 -9.67
CA LEU A 28 4.22 -0.08 -9.42
C LEU A 28 3.51 0.42 -10.69
N ASN A 29 4.06 1.46 -11.32
CA ASN A 29 3.57 1.98 -12.61
C ASN A 29 3.60 0.93 -13.71
N GLU A 30 4.73 0.24 -13.89
CA GLU A 30 4.88 -0.85 -14.84
C GLU A 30 3.87 -1.99 -14.59
N TYR A 31 3.67 -2.35 -13.32
CA TYR A 31 2.72 -3.39 -12.93
C TYR A 31 1.30 -3.01 -13.33
N PHE A 32 0.81 -1.84 -12.90
CA PHE A 32 -0.53 -1.39 -13.24
C PHE A 32 -0.72 -1.21 -14.75
N ARG A 33 0.32 -0.79 -15.49
CA ARG A 33 0.28 -0.69 -16.95
C ARG A 33 0.17 -2.06 -17.65
N LYS A 34 0.88 -3.07 -17.14
CA LYS A 34 0.93 -4.41 -17.76
C LYS A 34 -0.20 -5.33 -17.30
N LYS A 35 -0.65 -5.20 -16.06
CA LYS A 35 -1.56 -6.15 -15.39
C LYS A 35 -2.92 -5.53 -15.07
N GLY A 36 -3.04 -4.21 -15.10
CA GLY A 36 -4.26 -3.52 -14.75
C GLY A 36 -4.47 -3.43 -13.25
N PHE A 37 -5.74 -3.31 -12.86
CA PHE A 37 -6.17 -3.09 -11.48
C PHE A 37 -5.98 -4.32 -10.58
N ILE A 38 -5.80 -4.08 -9.29
CA ILE A 38 -5.76 -5.12 -8.25
C ILE A 38 -7.14 -5.20 -7.60
N ASN A 39 -7.79 -6.35 -7.71
CA ASN A 39 -9.07 -6.64 -7.07
C ASN A 39 -8.85 -7.17 -5.66
N PHE A 40 -9.74 -6.78 -4.75
CA PHE A 40 -9.80 -7.25 -3.38
C PHE A 40 -11.17 -7.84 -3.09
N GLU A 41 -11.20 -9.00 -2.43
CA GLU A 41 -12.38 -9.51 -1.78
C GLU A 41 -12.42 -8.99 -0.34
N GLU A 42 -13.51 -8.32 0.02
CA GLU A 42 -13.72 -7.79 1.36
C GLU A 42 -14.64 -8.74 2.14
N LYS A 43 -14.22 -9.11 3.35
CA LYS A 43 -15.02 -9.88 4.30
C LYS A 43 -15.02 -9.18 5.66
N LYS A 44 -16.08 -9.39 6.44
CA LYS A 44 -16.16 -8.94 7.83
C LYS A 44 -16.10 -10.14 8.74
N GLU A 45 -15.10 -10.17 9.62
CA GLU A 45 -14.84 -11.28 10.53
C GLU A 45 -14.49 -10.69 11.90
N ASP A 46 -15.13 -11.16 12.97
CA ASP A 46 -14.90 -10.69 14.36
C ASP A 46 -14.94 -9.17 14.57
N GLY A 47 -15.77 -8.47 13.77
CA GLY A 47 -15.89 -7.01 13.82
C GLY A 47 -14.77 -6.25 13.11
N LEU A 48 -13.81 -6.94 12.48
CA LEU A 48 -12.80 -6.39 11.60
C LEU A 48 -13.21 -6.53 10.13
N PHE A 49 -12.91 -5.52 9.34
CA PHE A 49 -12.97 -5.58 7.89
C PHE A 49 -11.63 -6.13 7.39
N ILE A 50 -11.66 -7.14 6.54
CA ILE A 50 -10.48 -7.80 5.98
C ILE A 50 -10.61 -7.76 4.47
N ALA A 51 -9.56 -7.36 3.77
CA ALA A 51 -9.46 -7.37 2.32
C ALA A 51 -8.33 -8.29 1.87
N VAL A 52 -8.60 -9.15 0.89
CA VAL A 52 -7.62 -10.09 0.32
C VAL A 52 -7.56 -9.89 -1.19
N SER A 53 -6.36 -9.70 -1.76
CA SER A 53 -6.23 -9.54 -3.20
C SER A 53 -6.46 -10.85 -3.95
N THR A 54 -7.16 -10.79 -5.09
CA THR A 54 -7.54 -11.98 -5.87
C THR A 54 -6.76 -12.16 -7.18
N ASN A 55 -6.13 -11.09 -7.68
CA ASN A 55 -5.43 -11.09 -8.97
C ASN A 55 -4.02 -10.46 -8.88
N PHE A 56 -3.48 -10.31 -7.67
CA PHE A 56 -2.11 -9.85 -7.47
C PHE A 56 -1.11 -10.95 -7.84
N GLN A 57 -0.04 -10.61 -8.58
CA GLN A 57 0.85 -11.62 -9.17
C GLN A 57 2.05 -11.98 -8.30
N TYR A 58 2.39 -11.13 -7.33
CA TYR A 58 3.53 -11.35 -6.44
C TYR A 58 3.12 -12.02 -5.12
N GLY A 59 1.93 -12.64 -5.08
CA GLY A 59 1.36 -13.29 -3.91
C GLY A 59 -0.03 -12.75 -3.58
N SER A 60 -0.34 -12.61 -2.29
CA SER A 60 -1.61 -12.07 -1.81
C SER A 60 -1.36 -10.90 -0.88
N ILE A 61 -2.05 -9.80 -1.14
CA ILE A 61 -2.07 -8.62 -0.28
C ILE A 61 -3.26 -8.82 0.67
N VAL A 62 -2.98 -8.87 1.96
CA VAL A 62 -3.99 -8.97 3.01
C VAL A 62 -3.93 -7.70 3.85
N ALA A 63 -5.05 -7.00 3.95
CA ALA A 63 -5.19 -5.81 4.78
C ALA A 63 -6.41 -5.96 5.69
N HIS A 64 -6.36 -5.34 6.86
CA HIS A 64 -7.50 -5.30 7.78
C HIS A 64 -7.69 -3.90 8.34
N GLY A 65 -8.91 -3.57 8.79
CA GLY A 65 -9.25 -2.29 9.40
C GLY A 65 -10.48 -2.41 10.29
N LYS A 66 -10.62 -1.51 11.27
CA LYS A 66 -11.79 -1.48 12.17
C LYS A 66 -13.01 -0.86 11.47
N ASN A 67 -12.78 -0.11 10.40
CA ASN A 67 -13.80 0.49 9.56
C ASN A 67 -13.31 0.53 8.10
N GLN A 68 -14.20 0.95 7.18
CA GLN A 68 -13.90 0.97 5.75
C GLN A 68 -12.78 1.96 5.37
N GLU A 69 -12.68 3.09 6.08
CA GLU A 69 -11.66 4.12 5.81
C GLU A 69 -10.26 3.63 6.20
N GLU A 70 -10.16 2.99 7.37
CA GLU A 70 -8.93 2.36 7.85
C GLU A 70 -8.54 1.19 6.94
N LEU A 71 -9.52 0.40 6.48
CA LEU A 71 -9.27 -0.66 5.52
C LEU A 71 -8.71 -0.10 4.20
N ASP A 72 -9.31 0.95 3.64
CA ASP A 72 -8.83 1.59 2.40
C ASP A 72 -7.39 2.11 2.53
N LYS A 73 -7.10 2.78 3.65
CA LYS A 73 -5.75 3.26 3.96
C LYS A 73 -4.76 2.11 4.04
N ASN A 74 -5.13 1.03 4.72
CA ASN A 74 -4.25 -0.12 4.93
C ASN A 74 -4.07 -0.94 3.63
N ILE A 75 -5.07 -0.99 2.74
CA ILE A 75 -4.91 -1.57 1.41
C ILE A 75 -3.86 -0.80 0.60
N LYS A 76 -3.98 0.55 0.55
CA LYS A 76 -3.01 1.39 -0.16
C LYS A 76 -1.60 1.23 0.40
N ASP A 77 -1.48 1.19 1.72
CA ASP A 77 -0.20 0.99 2.40
C ASP A 77 0.41 -0.40 2.10
N ALA A 78 -0.42 -1.44 2.12
CA ALA A 78 0.01 -2.80 1.82
C ALA A 78 0.42 -2.95 0.34
N ILE A 79 -0.27 -2.27 -0.59
CA ILE A 79 0.16 -2.18 -1.99
C ILE A 79 1.54 -1.54 -2.06
N LEU A 80 1.76 -0.37 -1.46
CA LEU A 80 3.07 0.29 -1.49
C LEU A 80 4.18 -0.56 -0.89
N THR A 81 3.90 -1.17 0.25
CA THR A 81 4.84 -2.06 0.94
C THR A 81 5.22 -3.25 0.07
N SER A 82 4.28 -3.79 -0.73
CA SER A 82 4.53 -4.89 -1.67
C SER A 82 5.49 -4.50 -2.81
N PHE A 83 5.69 -3.20 -3.07
CA PHE A 83 6.67 -2.67 -4.02
C PHE A 83 7.86 -2.01 -3.32
N GLU A 84 8.07 -2.29 -2.02
CA GLU A 84 9.15 -1.69 -1.21
C GLU A 84 9.09 -0.16 -1.17
N ILE A 85 7.90 0.40 -1.34
CA ILE A 85 7.68 1.85 -1.30
C ILE A 85 7.24 2.24 0.12
N PRO A 86 7.91 3.20 0.76
CA PRO A 86 7.46 3.69 2.06
C PRO A 86 6.06 4.31 1.99
N SER A 87 5.25 4.12 3.04
CA SER A 87 3.90 4.69 3.18
C SER A 87 3.83 6.22 3.03
N SER A 88 4.95 6.93 3.18
CA SER A 88 5.02 8.36 2.94
C SER A 88 4.72 8.74 1.49
N TYR A 89 4.92 7.81 0.55
CA TYR A 89 4.72 8.01 -0.89
C TYR A 89 3.29 7.71 -1.37
N VAL A 90 2.31 7.55 -0.46
CA VAL A 90 0.89 7.32 -0.83
C VAL A 90 0.37 8.41 -1.76
N LYS A 91 0.79 9.66 -1.57
CA LYS A 91 0.34 10.79 -2.40
C LYS A 91 0.96 10.74 -3.80
N GLU A 92 2.22 10.36 -3.88
CA GLU A 92 3.01 10.27 -5.11
C GLU A 92 2.58 9.07 -5.95
N ALA A 93 2.21 7.97 -5.30
CA ALA A 93 1.71 6.77 -5.96
C ALA A 93 0.30 6.92 -6.54
N ASN A 94 -0.50 7.91 -6.10
CA ASN A 94 -1.85 8.19 -6.62
C ASN A 94 -2.74 6.94 -6.77
N ILE A 95 -2.68 6.01 -5.82
CA ILE A 95 -3.51 4.80 -5.86
C ILE A 95 -4.94 5.17 -5.48
N ILE A 96 -5.89 4.91 -6.38
CA ILE A 96 -7.32 5.16 -6.19
C ILE A 96 -8.13 3.86 -6.24
N LYS A 97 -9.23 3.84 -5.49
CA LYS A 97 -10.23 2.78 -5.57
C LYS A 97 -11.10 3.03 -6.82
N GLN A 98 -11.13 2.09 -7.75
CA GLN A 98 -11.94 2.17 -8.96
C GLN A 98 -13.37 1.67 -8.72
N GLY A 99 -14.32 2.60 -8.79
CA GLY A 99 -15.75 2.31 -8.80
C GLY A 99 -16.37 2.06 -7.42
N THR A 100 -17.70 2.17 -7.35
CA THR A 100 -18.48 2.01 -6.11
C THR A 100 -18.82 0.55 -5.80
N ARG A 101 -18.73 -0.34 -6.81
CA ARG A 101 -19.15 -1.75 -6.74
C ARG A 101 -18.01 -2.76 -6.88
N GLN A 102 -16.84 -2.32 -7.34
CA GLN A 102 -15.66 -3.17 -7.48
C GLN A 102 -14.64 -2.70 -6.45
N ASN A 103 -14.16 -3.61 -5.61
CA ASN A 103 -13.07 -3.33 -4.68
C ASN A 103 -11.74 -3.43 -5.44
N ALA A 104 -11.62 -2.66 -6.51
CA ALA A 104 -10.48 -2.62 -7.40
C ALA A 104 -9.63 -1.39 -7.10
N TYR A 105 -8.30 -1.53 -7.13
CA TYR A 105 -7.35 -0.44 -6.93
C TYR A 105 -6.49 -0.28 -8.18
N ALA A 106 -6.28 0.96 -8.61
CA ALA A 106 -5.47 1.33 -9.76
C ALA A 106 -4.73 2.64 -9.49
N LEU A 107 -3.81 3.02 -10.39
CA LEU A 107 -3.27 4.37 -10.41
C LEU A 107 -4.33 5.33 -10.98
N ALA A 108 -4.34 6.57 -10.48
CA ALA A 108 -5.22 7.64 -10.95
C ALA A 108 -4.90 8.08 -12.39
#